data_AF-A0A924WUQ3-F1
#
_entry.id   AF-A0A924WUQ3-F1
#
_cell.length_a   1.000
_cell.length_b   1.000
_cell.length_c   1.000
_cell.angle_alpha   90.00
_cell.angle_beta   90.00
_cell.angle_gamma   90.00
#
_symmetry.space_group_name_H-M   'P 1'
#
loop_
_entity.id
_entity.type
_entity.pdbx_description
1 polymer ?
#
loop_
_entity_poly.entity_id
_entity_poly.type
_entity_poly.pdbx_seq_one_letter_code
_entity_poly.pdbx_strand_id
1 'polypeptide(L)'
;MKSKQHSEFQTLEPRRLMAAVPLGGSTVNFGTGTQLRITGTVNTDTIVLSYDGASYNLSTGTGYSRAFSGSFNSIRITGGKGNDSITIDSSVTIPAYLLGEDGNDRLYGGSGNDNLTGGAGNDTLTGNAGRDTLITVGGGTSDVSNGGEDSDFFWVDPNVTEVIDADSAEISARAVNRISAFETSKFVTGTKTQAITKEIGFQRFRDPDATAKSYVYKKFDANPLFATGGPTADDVKQGQIGDCYFLATLAGAADVNPNTIRTMIADFGDGTYGVRLHNGTGTAKFFRVDGDLATSSTLSVSPVYAKLGAEKSLWVAVAEKAFAYQRRMQGSYKSINGGWMTEVFTAIGATGHASKTKTATADAGAFIDWVENKLAGGDVVTLGILTYSGQLNLVNGHAYTVDRVETLPDGTKQLVIRNPWAVDGNRTDDGVNDGYVTLSASQTFGSIDTFVSARAA
;
A
#
# COMPACT_ATOMS: atom_id res chain seq x y z
N MET A 1 53.60 56.30 -46.54
CA MET A 1 52.98 56.83 -45.30
C MET A 1 51.46 56.73 -45.40
N LYS A 2 50.87 55.79 -44.64
CA LYS A 2 49.60 55.91 -43.90
C LYS A 2 49.18 54.50 -43.49
N SER A 3 49.53 54.13 -42.25
CA SER A 3 49.05 52.92 -41.58
C SER A 3 47.57 53.10 -41.23
N LYS A 4 46.71 52.15 -41.63
CA LYS A 4 45.38 52.00 -41.05
C LYS A 4 45.52 51.07 -39.84
N GLN A 5 45.32 51.62 -38.64
CA GLN A 5 45.09 50.82 -37.43
C GLN A 5 43.78 50.04 -37.61
N HIS A 6 43.87 48.73 -37.50
CA HIS A 6 42.72 47.88 -37.19
C HIS A 6 42.45 48.00 -35.68
N SER A 7 41.30 48.55 -35.29
CA SER A 7 40.78 48.33 -33.93
C SER A 7 39.92 47.07 -33.96
N GLU A 8 40.48 45.96 -33.50
CA GLU A 8 39.68 44.79 -33.12
C GLU A 8 38.97 45.11 -31.81
N PHE A 9 37.74 45.63 -31.90
CA PHE A 9 36.80 45.52 -30.79
C PHE A 9 36.32 44.06 -30.77
N GLN A 10 36.87 43.25 -29.87
CA GLN A 10 36.20 42.03 -29.45
C GLN A 10 34.85 42.44 -28.84
N THR A 11 33.78 42.26 -29.62
CA THR A 11 32.43 42.20 -29.08
C THR A 11 32.37 40.97 -28.18
N LEU A 12 32.43 41.20 -26.88
CA LEU A 12 32.05 40.21 -25.88
C LEU A 12 30.66 39.69 -26.27
N GLU A 13 30.58 38.43 -26.72
CA GLU A 13 29.33 37.71 -26.83
C GLU A 13 28.60 37.88 -25.49
N PRO A 14 27.39 38.46 -25.46
CA PRO A 14 26.64 38.52 -24.22
C PRO A 14 26.48 37.08 -23.75
N ARG A 15 27.01 36.75 -22.56
CA ARG A 15 26.67 35.51 -21.87
C ARG A 15 25.15 35.46 -21.86
N ARG A 16 24.56 34.60 -22.70
CA ARG A 16 23.15 34.22 -22.56
C ARG A 16 23.06 33.69 -21.15
N LEU A 17 22.50 34.47 -20.23
CA LEU A 17 21.92 33.91 -19.02
C LEU A 17 21.09 32.73 -19.52
N MET A 18 21.41 31.52 -19.08
CA MET A 18 20.52 30.40 -19.26
C MET A 18 19.25 30.79 -18.50
N ALA A 19 18.25 31.27 -19.24
CA ALA A 19 16.92 31.46 -18.70
C ALA A 19 16.53 30.10 -18.10
N ALA A 20 16.37 30.06 -16.78
CA ALA A 20 15.95 28.87 -16.06
C ALA A 20 14.75 28.27 -16.79
N VAL A 21 14.84 26.99 -17.16
CA VAL A 21 13.66 26.28 -17.65
C VAL A 21 12.69 26.26 -16.47
N PRO A 22 11.51 26.90 -16.57
CA PRO A 22 10.59 26.96 -15.44
C PRO A 22 10.13 25.53 -15.09
N LEU A 23 10.19 25.17 -13.81
CA LEU A 23 9.63 23.92 -13.33
C LEU A 23 8.10 23.91 -13.49
N GLY A 24 7.54 22.75 -13.81
CA GLY A 24 6.10 22.56 -13.91
C GLY A 24 5.48 22.47 -12.52
N GLY A 25 4.87 23.56 -12.02
CA GLY A 25 4.16 23.56 -10.74
C GLY A 25 2.64 23.64 -10.92
N SER A 26 1.91 22.62 -10.47
CA SER A 26 0.44 22.53 -10.59
C SER A 26 -0.23 22.00 -9.33
N THR A 27 -1.48 22.38 -9.12
CA THR A 27 -2.33 21.87 -8.04
C THR A 27 -3.31 20.87 -8.61
N VAL A 28 -3.36 19.66 -8.04
CA VAL A 28 -4.31 18.61 -8.45
C VAL A 28 -5.28 18.33 -7.31
N ASN A 29 -6.58 18.37 -7.61
CA ASN A 29 -7.62 17.99 -6.66
C ASN A 29 -8.02 16.54 -6.86
N PHE A 30 -7.95 15.77 -5.80
CA PHE A 30 -8.55 14.44 -5.70
C PHE A 30 -9.85 14.54 -4.92
N GLY A 31 -10.71 13.53 -5.04
CA GLY A 31 -11.94 13.48 -4.23
C GLY A 31 -11.70 13.37 -2.71
N THR A 32 -10.44 13.37 -2.29
CA THR A 32 -9.94 13.06 -0.94
C THR A 32 -9.02 14.17 -0.42
N GLY A 33 -8.70 15.18 -1.25
CA GLY A 33 -7.76 16.24 -0.87
C GLY A 33 -7.10 16.92 -2.06
N THR A 34 -6.18 17.84 -1.78
CA THR A 34 -5.43 18.61 -2.78
C THR A 34 -3.95 18.23 -2.72
N GLN A 35 -3.31 17.99 -3.86
CA GLN A 35 -1.87 17.69 -3.96
C GLN A 35 -1.14 18.80 -4.70
N LEU A 36 0.00 19.22 -4.17
CA LEU A 36 0.94 20.08 -4.88
C LEU A 36 1.85 19.20 -5.75
N ARG A 37 1.86 19.41 -7.06
CA ARG A 37 2.71 18.69 -8.00
C ARG A 37 3.78 19.59 -8.58
N ILE A 38 5.03 19.16 -8.46
CA ILE A 38 6.21 19.82 -9.03
C ILE A 38 6.88 18.80 -9.96
N THR A 39 7.21 19.25 -11.17
CA THR A 39 7.88 18.43 -12.17
C THR A 39 9.14 19.15 -12.63
N GLY A 40 10.26 18.44 -12.47
CA GLY A 40 11.57 18.75 -13.00
C GLY A 40 11.61 18.68 -14.53
N THR A 41 12.82 18.69 -15.05
CA THR A 41 13.13 18.72 -16.46
C THR A 41 13.76 17.40 -16.89
N VAL A 42 14.39 17.39 -18.07
CA VAL A 42 15.16 16.23 -18.55
C VAL A 42 16.65 16.35 -18.24
N ASN A 43 17.05 17.38 -17.49
CA ASN A 43 18.42 17.63 -17.09
C ASN A 43 18.48 17.57 -15.57
N THR A 44 19.70 17.46 -15.02
CA THR A 44 19.97 17.65 -13.59
C THR A 44 19.31 18.92 -13.05
N ASP A 45 18.40 18.70 -12.12
CA ASP A 45 17.65 19.70 -11.38
C ASP A 45 18.10 19.76 -9.92
N THR A 46 17.95 20.95 -9.34
CA THR A 46 18.04 21.14 -7.88
C THR A 46 16.74 21.77 -7.46
N ILE A 47 15.96 21.06 -6.65
CA ILE A 47 14.61 21.41 -6.24
C ILE A 47 14.58 21.46 -4.71
N VAL A 48 14.23 22.62 -4.14
CA VAL A 48 14.07 22.78 -2.70
C VAL A 48 12.69 23.30 -2.39
N LEU A 49 11.97 22.64 -1.49
CA LEU A 49 10.64 23.05 -1.03
C LEU A 49 10.66 23.27 0.49
N SER A 50 10.17 24.42 0.94
CA SER A 50 10.02 24.75 2.37
C SER A 50 8.63 25.30 2.66
N TYR A 51 8.22 25.34 3.93
CA TYR A 51 6.97 25.94 4.36
C TYR A 51 7.22 27.02 5.40
N ASP A 52 6.74 28.25 5.16
CA ASP A 52 6.97 29.40 6.06
C ASP A 52 5.82 29.66 7.03
N GLY A 53 4.83 28.76 7.09
CA GLY A 53 3.59 28.94 7.85
C GLY A 53 2.46 29.59 7.05
N ALA A 54 2.72 30.07 5.83
CA ALA A 54 1.70 30.64 4.94
C ALA A 54 1.71 30.03 3.54
N SER A 55 2.89 29.74 2.98
CA SER A 55 3.05 29.20 1.63
C SER A 55 4.16 28.17 1.56
N TYR A 56 4.02 27.26 0.59
CA TYR A 56 5.08 26.34 0.18
C TYR A 56 6.00 27.06 -0.81
N ASN A 57 7.24 27.28 -0.41
CA ASN A 57 8.24 28.03 -1.14
C ASN A 57 9.17 27.08 -1.89
N LEU A 58 8.95 26.99 -3.20
CA LEU A 58 9.79 26.27 -4.14
C LEU A 58 10.96 27.17 -4.56
N SER A 59 12.16 26.62 -4.58
CA SER A 59 13.35 27.24 -5.14
C SER A 59 14.21 26.24 -5.90
N THR A 60 15.04 26.75 -6.82
CA THR A 60 16.00 25.92 -7.57
C THR A 60 17.41 26.47 -7.51
N GLY A 61 18.40 25.61 -7.82
CA GLY A 61 19.81 26.00 -7.92
C GLY A 61 20.11 27.06 -9.00
N THR A 62 19.17 27.31 -9.92
CA THR A 62 19.30 28.32 -10.98
C THR A 62 18.72 29.69 -10.58
N GLY A 63 18.23 29.83 -9.35
CA GLY A 63 17.64 31.07 -8.83
C GLY A 63 16.16 31.27 -9.17
N TYR A 64 15.49 30.25 -9.74
CA TYR A 64 14.03 30.27 -9.86
C TYR A 64 13.41 30.07 -8.48
N SER A 65 12.35 30.82 -8.17
CA SER A 65 11.57 30.64 -6.94
C SER A 65 10.09 30.90 -7.18
N ARG A 66 9.22 30.14 -6.51
CA ARG A 66 7.77 30.30 -6.57
C ARG A 66 7.12 29.90 -5.24
N ALA A 67 6.21 30.73 -4.75
CA ALA A 67 5.37 30.40 -3.62
C ALA A 67 4.04 29.79 -4.08
N PHE A 68 3.60 28.74 -3.39
CA PHE A 68 2.29 28.11 -3.55
C PHE A 68 1.49 28.28 -2.27
N SER A 69 0.43 29.09 -2.33
CA SER A 69 -0.50 29.28 -1.22
C SER A 69 -1.65 28.29 -1.33
N GLY A 70 -2.16 27.85 -0.18
CA GLY A 70 -3.29 26.91 -0.08
C GLY A 70 -2.99 25.73 0.83
N SER A 71 -4.03 25.00 1.19
CA SER A 71 -3.93 23.76 1.96
C SER A 71 -3.73 22.59 1.01
N PHE A 72 -2.67 21.82 1.25
CA PHE A 72 -2.39 20.58 0.53
C PHE A 72 -2.39 19.42 1.51
N ASN A 73 -2.91 18.27 1.08
CA ASN A 73 -2.89 17.02 1.81
C ASN A 73 -1.60 16.24 1.53
N SER A 74 -0.98 16.46 0.37
CA SER A 74 0.30 15.86 0.02
C SER A 74 1.07 16.69 -1.00
N ILE A 75 2.35 16.37 -1.15
CA ILE A 75 3.24 16.92 -2.16
C ILE A 75 3.68 15.79 -3.09
N ARG A 76 3.86 16.08 -4.37
CA ARG A 76 4.57 15.20 -5.29
C ARG A 76 5.63 16.01 -6.03
N ILE A 77 6.87 15.55 -6.00
CA ILE A 77 7.96 16.10 -6.78
C ILE A 77 8.57 15.00 -7.63
N THR A 78 8.70 15.25 -8.93
CA THR A 78 9.33 14.35 -9.88
C THR A 78 10.55 15.05 -10.47
N GLY A 79 11.74 14.47 -10.34
CA GLY A 79 13.00 14.98 -10.88
C GLY A 79 13.05 14.87 -12.40
N GLY A 80 12.90 13.64 -12.90
CA GLY A 80 12.85 13.37 -14.33
C GLY A 80 14.13 12.70 -14.80
N LYS A 81 14.75 13.22 -15.86
CA LYS A 81 16.02 12.65 -16.31
C LYS A 81 17.18 13.48 -15.77
N GLY A 82 18.31 12.82 -15.55
CA GLY A 82 19.52 13.45 -15.07
C GLY A 82 19.71 13.20 -13.58
N ASN A 83 20.86 13.59 -13.05
CA ASN A 83 21.14 13.38 -11.63
C ASN A 83 20.54 14.53 -10.83
N ASP A 84 19.42 14.32 -10.18
CA ASP A 84 18.63 15.35 -9.54
C ASP A 84 18.92 15.45 -8.03
N SER A 85 18.68 16.62 -7.47
CA SER A 85 18.72 16.86 -6.03
C SER A 85 17.40 17.47 -5.59
N ILE A 86 16.58 16.69 -4.88
CA ILE A 86 15.28 17.12 -4.37
C ILE A 86 15.34 17.14 -2.85
N THR A 87 15.07 18.30 -2.26
CA THR A 87 15.07 18.50 -0.81
C THR A 87 13.75 19.12 -0.37
N ILE A 88 13.04 18.40 0.49
CA ILE A 88 11.95 18.96 1.28
C ILE A 88 12.52 19.35 2.64
N ASP A 89 12.32 20.61 3.03
CA ASP A 89 12.75 21.09 4.33
C ASP A 89 11.85 20.53 5.43
N SER A 90 12.44 20.33 6.62
CA SER A 90 11.74 19.85 7.83
C SER A 90 10.48 20.64 8.21
N SER A 91 10.36 21.90 7.78
CA SER A 91 9.14 22.70 7.94
C SER A 91 7.89 22.13 7.24
N VAL A 92 8.07 21.24 6.26
CA VAL A 92 6.99 20.53 5.59
C VAL A 92 6.68 19.25 6.36
N THR A 93 5.48 19.18 6.94
CA THR A 93 5.06 18.06 7.81
C THR A 93 3.94 17.21 7.20
N ILE A 94 3.60 17.44 5.92
CA ILE A 94 2.60 16.66 5.20
C ILE A 94 3.31 15.60 4.33
N PRO A 95 2.66 14.47 4.03
CA PRO A 95 3.23 13.42 3.19
C PRO A 95 3.71 13.93 1.82
N ALA A 96 4.89 13.50 1.41
CA ALA A 96 5.47 13.78 0.12
C ALA A 96 5.78 12.52 -0.69
N TYR A 97 5.65 12.63 -2.01
CA TYR A 97 6.02 11.59 -2.97
C TYR A 97 7.16 12.14 -3.82
N LEU A 98 8.38 11.67 -3.57
CA LEU A 98 9.58 12.06 -4.29
C LEU A 98 9.97 10.98 -5.28
N LEU A 99 10.12 11.36 -6.55
CA LEU A 99 10.57 10.45 -7.61
C LEU A 99 11.82 11.05 -8.26
N GLY A 100 12.94 10.33 -8.21
CA GLY A 100 14.15 10.66 -8.95
C GLY A 100 13.96 10.42 -10.45
N GLU A 101 13.53 9.20 -10.79
CA GLU A 101 13.41 8.66 -12.16
C GLU A 101 14.77 8.19 -12.75
N ASP A 102 15.26 8.76 -13.85
CA ASP A 102 16.49 8.28 -14.52
C ASP A 102 17.69 9.11 -14.05
N GLY A 103 18.61 8.55 -13.28
CA GLY A 103 19.78 9.30 -12.81
C GLY A 103 20.36 8.76 -11.52
N ASN A 104 21.47 9.37 -11.07
CA ASN A 104 21.96 9.17 -9.71
C ASN A 104 21.44 10.30 -8.83
N ASP A 105 20.30 10.07 -8.19
CA ASP A 105 19.51 11.11 -7.55
C ASP A 105 19.78 11.23 -6.06
N ARG A 106 19.47 12.40 -5.51
CA ARG A 106 19.48 12.66 -4.07
C ARG A 106 18.11 13.17 -3.63
N LEU A 107 17.41 12.37 -2.85
CA LEU A 107 16.06 12.65 -2.39
C LEU A 107 16.06 12.79 -0.86
N TYR A 108 15.62 13.95 -0.36
CA TYR A 108 15.48 14.22 1.07
C TYR A 108 14.03 14.57 1.38
N GLY A 109 13.37 13.75 2.20
CA GLY A 109 12.01 13.96 2.72
C GLY A 109 11.93 15.09 3.74
N GLY A 110 10.71 15.46 4.12
CA GLY A 110 10.41 16.46 5.14
C GLY A 110 10.27 15.82 6.53
N SER A 111 9.33 16.33 7.32
CA SER A 111 8.94 15.71 8.60
C SER A 111 7.61 14.93 8.48
N GLY A 112 7.18 14.62 7.26
CA GLY A 112 5.95 13.88 6.97
C GLY A 112 6.23 12.39 6.79
N ASN A 113 5.18 11.57 6.68
CA ASN A 113 5.35 10.19 6.24
C ASN A 113 5.48 10.17 4.72
N ASP A 114 6.70 10.11 4.22
CA ASP A 114 7.06 10.33 2.84
C ASP A 114 7.27 9.00 2.08
N ASN A 115 7.17 9.09 0.76
CA ASN A 115 7.46 8.00 -0.17
C ASN A 115 8.54 8.48 -1.14
N LEU A 116 9.74 7.91 -1.01
CA LEU A 116 10.91 8.27 -1.81
C LEU A 116 11.23 7.11 -2.74
N THR A 117 11.15 7.35 -4.05
CA THR A 117 11.52 6.39 -5.08
C THR A 117 12.70 6.94 -5.88
N GLY A 118 13.87 6.31 -5.77
CA GLY A 118 15.08 6.69 -6.51
C GLY A 118 14.87 6.52 -8.01
N GLY A 119 14.68 5.27 -8.45
CA GLY A 119 14.46 4.93 -9.84
C GLY A 119 15.64 4.18 -10.42
N ALA A 120 16.11 4.61 -11.59
CA ALA A 120 17.21 3.96 -12.30
C ALA A 120 18.52 4.73 -12.09
N GLY A 121 19.46 4.13 -11.39
CA GLY A 121 20.79 4.67 -11.12
C GLY A 121 21.19 4.39 -9.68
N ASN A 122 22.31 4.94 -9.23
CA ASN A 122 22.73 4.80 -7.83
C ASN A 122 22.27 6.04 -7.05
N ASP A 123 21.22 5.85 -6.25
CA ASP A 123 20.49 6.91 -5.59
C ASP A 123 20.86 7.04 -4.11
N THR A 124 20.60 8.22 -3.55
CA THR A 124 20.68 8.48 -2.11
C THR A 124 19.34 9.01 -1.62
N LEU A 125 18.68 8.25 -0.77
CA LEU A 125 17.38 8.58 -0.19
C LEU A 125 17.56 8.83 1.31
N THR A 126 16.94 9.88 1.83
CA THR A 126 16.88 10.19 3.26
C THR A 126 15.46 10.60 3.62
N GLY A 127 14.78 9.80 4.43
CA GLY A 127 13.40 10.06 4.86
C GLY A 127 13.28 11.27 5.77
N ASN A 128 14.20 11.36 6.75
CA ASN A 128 14.21 12.30 7.87
C ASN A 128 13.23 11.89 8.97
N ALA A 129 12.22 12.68 9.31
CA ALA A 129 11.31 12.37 10.41
C ALA A 129 9.95 11.93 9.86
N GLY A 130 9.33 10.96 10.52
CA GLY A 130 8.12 10.32 10.01
C GLY A 130 8.38 8.86 9.64
N ARG A 131 7.31 8.12 9.36
CA ARG A 131 7.41 6.73 8.90
C ARG A 131 7.43 6.70 7.39
N ASP A 132 8.62 6.60 6.84
CA ASP A 132 8.89 6.76 5.43
C ASP A 132 8.90 5.43 4.68
N THR A 133 8.65 5.48 3.37
CA THR A 133 8.83 4.36 2.46
C THR A 133 9.92 4.71 1.45
N LEU A 134 11.05 4.00 1.53
CA LEU A 134 12.22 4.22 0.70
C LEU A 134 12.35 3.09 -0.32
N ILE A 135 12.33 3.45 -1.61
CA ILE A 135 12.30 2.51 -2.73
C ILE A 135 13.50 2.77 -3.66
N THR A 136 14.43 1.81 -3.72
CA THR A 136 15.61 1.84 -4.60
C THR A 136 15.61 0.69 -5.61
N VAL A 137 14.58 -0.16 -5.59
CA VAL A 137 14.38 -1.17 -6.64
C VAL A 137 14.24 -0.47 -7.98
N GLY A 138 15.11 -0.75 -8.95
CA GLY A 138 14.95 -0.07 -10.25
C GLY A 138 16.11 -0.08 -11.23
N GLY A 139 17.35 -0.36 -10.82
CA GLY A 139 18.48 -0.34 -11.76
C GLY A 139 19.83 0.10 -11.18
N GLY A 140 19.84 0.51 -9.91
CA GLY A 140 21.06 0.75 -9.15
C GLY A 140 21.83 -0.51 -8.82
N THR A 141 23.11 -0.31 -8.52
CA THR A 141 23.95 -1.36 -7.93
C THR A 141 24.50 -0.92 -6.58
N SER A 142 24.32 0.32 -6.15
CA SER A 142 24.93 0.87 -4.93
C SER A 142 24.13 2.06 -4.42
N ASP A 143 22.87 1.80 -4.09
CA ASP A 143 21.98 2.79 -3.48
C ASP A 143 22.26 2.96 -1.99
N VAL A 144 21.93 4.14 -1.47
CA VAL A 144 21.97 4.45 -0.04
C VAL A 144 20.58 4.91 0.39
N SER A 145 20.00 4.26 1.38
CA SER A 145 18.72 4.65 1.98
C SER A 145 18.91 4.85 3.48
N ASN A 146 18.58 6.03 3.96
CA ASN A 146 18.54 6.38 5.37
C ASN A 146 17.07 6.67 5.73
N GLY A 147 16.45 5.83 6.54
CA GLY A 147 15.09 6.04 7.02
C GLY A 147 14.99 7.32 7.83
N GLY A 148 15.83 7.40 8.88
CA GLY A 148 15.93 8.56 9.74
C GLY A 148 15.35 8.28 11.13
N GLU A 149 14.42 9.12 11.58
CA GLU A 149 13.69 8.92 12.84
C GLU A 149 12.44 8.05 12.59
N ASP A 150 11.86 7.49 13.67
CA ASP A 150 10.73 6.56 13.60
C ASP A 150 11.06 5.21 12.94
N SER A 151 10.06 4.52 12.37
CA SER A 151 10.24 3.19 11.77
C SER A 151 9.78 3.24 10.32
N ASP A 152 10.70 2.85 9.44
CA ASP A 152 10.63 3.05 8.02
C ASP A 152 10.53 1.73 7.26
N PHE A 153 10.14 1.84 5.99
CA PHE A 153 9.90 0.71 5.11
C PHE A 153 10.84 0.78 3.91
N PHE A 154 11.63 -0.27 3.72
CA PHE A 154 12.65 -0.34 2.68
C PHE A 154 12.26 -1.33 1.59
N TRP A 155 12.20 -0.89 0.35
CA TRP A 155 11.99 -1.70 -0.85
C TRP A 155 13.21 -1.54 -1.75
N VAL A 156 14.17 -2.43 -1.56
CA VAL A 156 15.52 -2.29 -2.12
C VAL A 156 15.88 -3.52 -2.95
N ASP A 157 16.89 -3.38 -3.80
CA ASP A 157 17.40 -4.49 -4.58
C ASP A 157 18.05 -5.57 -3.68
N PRO A 158 18.42 -6.76 -4.20
CA PRO A 158 18.98 -7.80 -3.34
C PRO A 158 20.47 -7.56 -3.07
N ASN A 159 21.06 -6.50 -3.63
CA ASN A 159 22.50 -6.37 -3.73
C ASN A 159 23.10 -5.95 -2.38
N VAL A 160 24.19 -6.61 -2.00
CA VAL A 160 24.88 -6.36 -0.73
C VAL A 160 25.60 -5.01 -0.69
N THR A 161 25.77 -4.37 -1.85
CA THR A 161 26.35 -3.03 -1.98
C THR A 161 25.34 -1.91 -1.75
N GLU A 162 24.04 -2.22 -1.64
CA GLU A 162 23.08 -1.25 -1.13
C GLU A 162 23.23 -1.08 0.38
N VAL A 163 23.27 0.17 0.82
CA VAL A 163 23.36 0.54 2.22
C VAL A 163 22.00 1.00 2.70
N ILE A 164 21.45 0.31 3.70
CA ILE A 164 20.28 0.75 4.45
C ILE A 164 20.66 0.89 5.92
N ASP A 165 20.04 1.82 6.63
CA ASP A 165 20.25 2.02 8.08
C ASP A 165 19.23 1.28 8.96
N ALA A 166 18.45 0.37 8.35
CA ALA A 166 17.40 -0.36 9.04
C ALA A 166 17.86 -1.02 10.34
N ASP A 167 17.17 -0.72 11.43
CA ASP A 167 17.50 -1.21 12.76
C ASP A 167 16.95 -2.62 13.04
N SER A 168 17.23 -3.15 14.23
CA SER A 168 16.78 -4.49 14.60
C SER A 168 15.25 -4.59 14.75
N ALA A 169 14.58 -3.52 15.16
CA ALA A 169 13.13 -3.48 15.29
C ALA A 169 12.46 -3.52 13.91
N GLU A 170 12.92 -2.72 12.96
CA GLU A 170 12.44 -2.69 11.57
C GLU A 170 12.67 -4.01 10.84
N ILE A 171 13.85 -4.62 11.02
CA ILE A 171 14.14 -5.96 10.49
C ILE A 171 13.17 -6.99 11.10
N SER A 172 12.94 -6.94 12.41
CA SER A 172 12.03 -7.87 13.10
C SER A 172 10.56 -7.67 12.70
N ALA A 173 10.17 -6.42 12.42
CA ALA A 173 8.86 -6.03 11.90
C ALA A 173 8.73 -6.27 10.38
N ARG A 174 9.75 -6.88 9.76
CA ARG A 174 9.79 -7.20 8.33
C ARG A 174 9.63 -5.99 7.41
N ALA A 175 10.12 -4.83 7.82
CA ALA A 175 10.05 -3.60 7.05
C ALA A 175 11.07 -3.53 5.91
N VAL A 176 12.05 -4.44 5.88
CA VAL A 176 13.04 -4.54 4.80
C VAL A 176 12.64 -5.61 3.78
N ASN A 177 12.33 -5.16 2.57
CA ASN A 177 12.00 -5.98 1.40
C ASN A 177 13.17 -5.91 0.40
N ARG A 178 13.95 -7.01 0.32
CA ARG A 178 15.04 -7.15 -0.66
C ARG A 178 14.58 -7.95 -1.87
N ILE A 179 14.53 -7.31 -3.04
CA ILE A 179 13.80 -7.83 -4.20
C ILE A 179 14.73 -8.24 -5.32
N SER A 180 15.06 -9.54 -5.40
CA SER A 180 15.86 -10.06 -6.50
C SER A 180 15.12 -10.07 -7.84
N ALA A 181 13.81 -10.30 -7.79
CA ALA A 181 12.93 -10.30 -8.95
C ALA A 181 11.47 -10.21 -8.50
N PHE A 182 10.62 -9.68 -9.38
CA PHE A 182 9.18 -9.84 -9.27
C PHE A 182 8.72 -11.14 -9.93
N GLU A 183 7.68 -11.76 -9.37
CA GLU A 183 7.09 -12.97 -9.91
C GLU A 183 6.48 -12.72 -11.31
N THR A 184 6.74 -13.64 -12.24
CA THR A 184 6.15 -13.60 -13.58
C THR A 184 4.65 -13.86 -13.52
N SER A 185 3.85 -12.95 -14.08
CA SER A 185 2.41 -13.12 -14.20
C SER A 185 2.09 -14.25 -15.19
N LYS A 186 1.36 -15.27 -14.72
CA LYS A 186 0.79 -16.36 -15.54
C LYS A 186 -0.70 -16.11 -15.74
N PHE A 187 -1.26 -16.63 -16.83
CA PHE A 187 -2.67 -16.40 -17.17
C PHE A 187 -3.35 -17.70 -17.60
N VAL A 188 -4.64 -17.85 -17.28
CA VAL A 188 -5.42 -19.06 -17.58
C VAL A 188 -5.62 -19.23 -19.09
N THR A 189 -5.77 -18.13 -19.82
CA THR A 189 -6.04 -18.16 -21.27
C THR A 189 -4.74 -18.14 -22.09
N GLY A 190 -4.31 -19.34 -22.54
CA GLY A 190 -3.09 -19.55 -23.34
C GLY A 190 -1.83 -19.58 -22.48
N THR A 191 -0.77 -20.27 -22.93
CA THR A 191 0.56 -20.39 -22.28
C THR A 191 1.34 -19.07 -22.12
N LYS A 192 0.64 -17.94 -22.09
CA LYS A 192 1.21 -16.60 -22.02
C LYS A 192 1.70 -16.33 -20.61
N THR A 193 2.92 -15.85 -20.50
CA THR A 193 3.52 -15.28 -19.29
C THR A 193 3.96 -13.86 -19.59
N GLN A 194 3.95 -12.99 -18.58
CA GLN A 194 4.56 -11.66 -18.68
C GLN A 194 5.74 -11.60 -17.70
N ALA A 195 6.92 -11.27 -18.23
CA ALA A 195 8.05 -10.89 -17.40
C ALA A 195 7.77 -9.53 -16.78
N ILE A 196 8.00 -9.43 -15.48
CA ILE A 196 7.81 -8.21 -14.70
C ILE A 196 9.19 -7.68 -14.37
N THR A 197 9.49 -6.47 -14.83
CA THR A 197 10.81 -5.86 -14.64
C THR A 197 10.88 -5.14 -13.30
N LYS A 198 12.10 -4.91 -12.82
CA LYS A 198 12.34 -4.06 -11.65
C LYS A 198 12.34 -2.57 -11.98
N GLU A 199 12.58 -2.20 -13.24
CA GLU A 199 12.66 -0.81 -13.70
C GLU A 199 11.38 -0.04 -13.36
N ILE A 200 11.52 1.05 -12.61
CA ILE A 200 10.43 1.98 -12.31
C ILE A 200 10.27 2.92 -13.51
N GLY A 201 9.05 3.07 -14.04
CA GLY A 201 8.90 3.74 -15.34
C GLY A 201 7.50 3.75 -15.96
N PHE A 202 6.47 3.86 -15.13
CA PHE A 202 5.06 3.94 -15.55
C PHE A 202 4.61 2.75 -16.40
N GLN A 203 5.10 1.57 -16.04
CA GLN A 203 4.82 0.33 -16.77
C GLN A 203 3.35 -0.06 -16.65
N ARG A 204 2.83 -0.73 -17.69
CA ARG A 204 1.52 -1.37 -17.65
C ARG A 204 1.67 -2.87 -17.76
N PHE A 205 1.06 -3.59 -16.84
CA PHE A 205 1.07 -5.03 -16.78
C PHE A 205 -0.27 -5.57 -17.27
N ARG A 206 -0.27 -6.82 -17.72
CA ARG A 206 -1.51 -7.48 -18.08
C ARG A 206 -2.21 -7.88 -16.78
N ASP A 207 -3.42 -7.38 -16.59
CA ASP A 207 -4.28 -7.68 -15.45
C ASP A 207 -4.71 -9.16 -15.33
N PRO A 208 -5.11 -9.63 -14.13
CA PRO A 208 -5.67 -10.96 -13.99
C PRO A 208 -6.92 -11.17 -14.85
N ASP A 209 -7.15 -12.39 -15.33
CA ASP A 209 -8.36 -12.73 -16.08
C ASP A 209 -9.59 -12.52 -15.16
N ALA A 210 -10.48 -11.60 -15.56
CA ALA A 210 -11.70 -11.26 -14.83
C ALA A 210 -12.74 -12.38 -14.88
N THR A 211 -13.67 -12.41 -13.91
CA THR A 211 -14.72 -13.44 -13.81
C THR A 211 -15.82 -13.30 -14.86
N ALA A 212 -16.00 -12.10 -15.44
CA ALA A 212 -16.95 -11.82 -16.51
C ALA A 212 -16.29 -11.06 -17.67
N LYS A 213 -16.63 -11.45 -18.91
CA LYS A 213 -16.13 -10.79 -20.14
C LYS A 213 -16.61 -9.34 -20.31
N SER A 214 -17.69 -8.97 -19.62
CA SER A 214 -18.24 -7.60 -19.65
C SER A 214 -17.49 -6.63 -18.74
N TYR A 215 -16.58 -7.11 -17.89
CA TYR A 215 -15.78 -6.23 -17.05
C TYR A 215 -14.65 -5.60 -17.86
N VAL A 216 -14.35 -4.35 -17.54
CA VAL A 216 -13.32 -3.54 -18.19
C VAL A 216 -12.41 -2.94 -17.12
N TYR A 217 -11.11 -3.00 -17.33
CA TYR A 217 -10.12 -2.40 -16.44
C TYR A 217 -10.05 -0.89 -16.63
N LYS A 218 -9.97 -0.15 -15.53
CA LYS A 218 -9.83 1.31 -15.50
C LYS A 218 -8.74 1.72 -14.52
N LYS A 219 -8.15 2.88 -14.80
CA LYS A 219 -7.10 3.50 -13.98
C LYS A 219 -7.64 4.02 -12.65
N PHE A 220 -6.96 3.63 -11.58
CA PHE A 220 -7.11 4.22 -10.25
C PHE A 220 -5.78 4.73 -9.70
N ASP A 221 -4.74 4.88 -10.53
CA ASP A 221 -3.40 5.40 -10.18
C ASP A 221 -3.38 6.82 -9.58
N ALA A 222 -4.50 7.54 -9.62
CA ALA A 222 -4.71 8.82 -8.96
C ALA A 222 -5.17 8.71 -7.48
N ASN A 223 -5.58 7.53 -7.05
CA ASN A 223 -6.01 7.26 -5.68
C ASN A 223 -4.81 6.96 -4.78
N PRO A 224 -4.87 7.30 -3.48
CA PRO A 224 -3.79 6.99 -2.57
C PRO A 224 -3.76 5.48 -2.26
N LEU A 225 -2.57 4.94 -1.97
CA LEU A 225 -2.45 3.57 -1.50
C LEU A 225 -3.18 3.37 -0.16
N PHE A 226 -2.93 4.27 0.79
CA PHE A 226 -3.54 4.28 2.12
C PHE A 226 -4.32 5.58 2.36
N ALA A 227 -5.36 5.52 3.21
CA ALA A 227 -5.94 6.72 3.78
C ALA A 227 -4.93 7.41 4.71
N THR A 228 -5.19 8.68 5.07
CA THR A 228 -4.34 9.46 5.98
C THR A 228 -4.09 8.73 7.30
N GLY A 229 -5.09 8.01 7.85
CA GLY A 229 -4.97 7.21 9.07
C GLY A 229 -4.22 5.88 8.91
N GLY A 230 -3.91 5.45 7.69
CA GLY A 230 -3.35 4.14 7.39
C GLY A 230 -4.38 3.06 7.05
N PRO A 231 -3.90 1.80 6.93
CA PRO A 231 -4.78 0.67 6.71
C PRO A 231 -5.58 0.35 7.98
N THR A 232 -6.88 0.15 7.81
CA THR A 232 -7.81 -0.22 8.89
C THR A 232 -8.77 -1.32 8.41
N ALA A 233 -9.45 -1.99 9.34
CA ALA A 233 -10.48 -2.95 8.97
C ALA A 233 -11.59 -2.33 8.10
N ASP A 234 -11.91 -1.04 8.29
CA ASP A 234 -12.98 -0.33 7.58
C ASP A 234 -12.68 -0.04 6.10
N ASP A 235 -11.42 -0.15 5.69
CA ASP A 235 -11.06 -0.16 4.28
C ASP A 235 -11.57 -1.41 3.57
N VAL A 236 -11.74 -2.52 4.31
CA VAL A 236 -12.04 -3.83 3.75
C VAL A 236 -13.52 -3.96 3.45
N LYS A 237 -13.82 -3.98 2.15
CA LYS A 237 -15.17 -4.07 1.57
C LYS A 237 -15.14 -5.02 0.37
N GLN A 238 -15.71 -6.19 0.55
CA GLN A 238 -15.76 -7.22 -0.49
C GLN A 238 -16.63 -6.82 -1.67
N GLY A 239 -16.27 -7.32 -2.86
CA GLY A 239 -17.08 -7.17 -4.06
C GLY A 239 -17.66 -8.46 -4.60
N GLN A 240 -17.71 -8.55 -5.92
CA GLN A 240 -18.43 -9.59 -6.68
C GLN A 240 -17.60 -10.87 -6.85
N ILE A 241 -16.93 -11.31 -5.79
CA ILE A 241 -16.21 -12.58 -5.74
C ILE A 241 -16.22 -13.16 -4.32
N GLY A 242 -16.26 -14.50 -4.20
CA GLY A 242 -16.33 -15.21 -2.92
C GLY A 242 -14.98 -15.41 -2.25
N ASP A 243 -14.25 -14.33 -1.98
CA ASP A 243 -12.91 -14.35 -1.37
C ASP A 243 -12.90 -13.82 0.07
N CYS A 244 -14.02 -13.94 0.78
CA CYS A 244 -14.20 -13.46 2.15
C CYS A 244 -13.11 -13.89 3.13
N TYR A 245 -12.56 -15.10 2.97
CA TYR A 245 -11.46 -15.61 3.77
C TYR A 245 -10.18 -14.75 3.63
N PHE A 246 -9.94 -14.19 2.45
CA PHE A 246 -8.84 -13.26 2.19
C PHE A 246 -9.10 -11.92 2.88
N LEU A 247 -10.25 -11.33 2.62
CA LEU A 247 -10.60 -10.01 3.13
C LEU A 247 -10.79 -9.96 4.65
N ALA A 248 -11.45 -10.96 5.26
CA ALA A 248 -11.57 -11.03 6.72
C ALA A 248 -10.19 -11.16 7.40
N THR A 249 -9.27 -11.90 6.79
CA THR A 249 -7.90 -12.02 7.33
C THR A 249 -7.15 -10.69 7.24
N LEU A 250 -7.27 -9.97 6.11
CA LEU A 250 -6.66 -8.65 5.95
C LEU A 250 -7.27 -7.60 6.88
N ALA A 251 -8.59 -7.62 7.10
CA ALA A 251 -9.26 -6.70 8.02
C ALA A 251 -8.72 -6.87 9.44
N GLY A 252 -8.60 -8.11 9.91
CA GLY A 252 -8.04 -8.38 11.24
C GLY A 252 -6.56 -8.04 11.36
N ALA A 253 -5.77 -8.29 10.31
CA ALA A 253 -4.37 -7.86 10.29
C ALA A 253 -4.24 -6.34 10.37
N ALA A 254 -5.06 -5.60 9.61
CA ALA A 254 -5.05 -4.15 9.62
C ALA A 254 -5.45 -3.55 10.97
N ASP A 255 -6.35 -4.20 11.72
CA ASP A 255 -6.80 -3.73 13.03
C ASP A 255 -5.81 -4.09 14.16
N VAL A 256 -5.36 -5.35 14.20
CA VAL A 256 -4.44 -5.83 15.25
C VAL A 256 -3.04 -5.24 15.11
N ASN A 257 -2.52 -5.17 13.88
CA ASN A 257 -1.20 -4.60 13.59
C ASN A 257 -1.15 -4.02 12.16
N PRO A 258 -1.50 -2.73 11.99
CA PRO A 258 -1.47 -2.06 10.69
C PRO A 258 -0.11 -2.17 9.95
N ASN A 259 1.00 -2.35 10.67
CA ASN A 259 2.32 -2.49 10.07
C ASN A 259 2.47 -3.78 9.26
N THR A 260 1.69 -4.83 9.55
CA THR A 260 1.64 -6.01 8.69
C THR A 260 1.23 -5.63 7.27
N ILE A 261 0.31 -4.68 7.10
CA ILE A 261 -0.11 -4.21 5.76
C ILE A 261 0.90 -3.20 5.19
N ARG A 262 1.39 -2.26 6.00
CA ARG A 262 2.36 -1.22 5.54
C ARG A 262 3.67 -1.81 5.02
N THR A 263 4.18 -2.84 5.68
CA THR A 263 5.41 -3.53 5.23
C THR A 263 5.16 -4.46 4.03
N MET A 264 3.89 -4.80 3.77
CA MET A 264 3.48 -5.74 2.72
C MET A 264 3.29 -5.06 1.37
N ILE A 265 2.91 -3.78 1.33
CA ILE A 265 2.54 -3.08 0.10
C ILE A 265 3.20 -1.71 0.03
N ALA A 266 3.82 -1.39 -1.10
CA ALA A 266 4.37 -0.07 -1.40
C ALA A 266 3.84 0.48 -2.72
N ASP A 267 3.63 1.79 -2.77
CA ASP A 267 3.43 2.56 -4.00
C ASP A 267 4.81 2.95 -4.53
N PHE A 268 5.13 2.60 -5.76
CA PHE A 268 6.40 2.97 -6.41
C PHE A 268 6.33 4.32 -7.11
N GLY A 269 5.22 5.04 -6.96
CA GLY A 269 5.03 6.38 -7.47
C GLY A 269 4.79 6.44 -8.99
N ASP A 270 4.99 5.35 -9.72
CA ASP A 270 4.84 5.26 -11.18
C ASP A 270 3.47 4.68 -11.60
N GLY A 271 2.52 4.60 -10.66
CA GLY A 271 1.22 3.96 -10.87
C GLY A 271 1.25 2.43 -10.75
N THR A 272 2.38 1.87 -10.33
CA THR A 272 2.53 0.47 -9.95
C THR A 272 2.83 0.31 -8.46
N TYR A 273 2.53 -0.87 -7.94
CA TYR A 273 2.61 -1.20 -6.52
C TYR A 273 3.38 -2.50 -6.34
N GLY A 274 4.32 -2.50 -5.39
CA GLY A 274 4.97 -3.70 -4.90
C GLY A 274 4.10 -4.37 -3.84
N VAL A 275 3.94 -5.69 -3.92
CA VAL A 275 3.23 -6.50 -2.91
C VAL A 275 4.08 -7.71 -2.56
N ARG A 276 4.38 -7.87 -1.27
CA ARG A 276 4.99 -9.07 -0.73
C ARG A 276 3.92 -10.05 -0.29
N LEU A 277 4.01 -11.29 -0.74
CA LEU A 277 3.20 -12.39 -0.23
C LEU A 277 4.11 -13.61 -0.03
N HIS A 278 3.75 -14.52 0.88
CA HIS A 278 4.50 -15.74 1.10
C HIS A 278 3.79 -16.92 0.45
N ASN A 279 4.58 -17.86 -0.08
CA ASN A 279 4.04 -19.12 -0.59
C ASN A 279 3.75 -20.10 0.58
N GLY A 280 3.23 -21.29 0.26
CA GLY A 280 2.92 -22.31 1.26
C GLY A 280 4.12 -22.83 2.08
N THR A 281 5.37 -22.51 1.69
CA THR A 281 6.58 -22.83 2.47
C THR A 281 7.02 -21.67 3.37
N GLY A 282 6.28 -20.55 3.39
CA GLY A 282 6.64 -19.35 4.14
C GLY A 282 7.74 -18.52 3.47
N THR A 283 8.05 -18.76 2.20
CA THR A 283 9.05 -17.98 1.46
C THR A 283 8.40 -16.73 0.85
N ALA A 284 8.97 -15.56 1.13
CA ALA A 284 8.52 -14.30 0.55
C ALA A 284 8.69 -14.28 -0.98
N LYS A 285 7.63 -13.86 -1.66
CA LYS A 285 7.51 -13.64 -3.10
C LYS A 285 7.02 -12.22 -3.32
N PHE A 286 7.57 -11.56 -4.34
CA PHE A 286 7.26 -10.17 -4.63
C PHE A 286 6.49 -10.08 -5.93
N PHE A 287 5.37 -9.37 -5.90
CA PHE A 287 4.52 -9.10 -7.05
C PHE A 287 4.57 -7.61 -7.32
N ARG A 288 4.49 -7.24 -8.59
CA ARG A 288 4.29 -5.85 -8.99
C ARG A 288 3.03 -5.79 -9.85
N VAL A 289 2.10 -4.92 -9.47
CA VAL A 289 0.81 -4.77 -10.14
C VAL A 289 0.56 -3.29 -10.41
N ASP A 290 -0.09 -2.96 -11.52
CA ASP A 290 -0.52 -1.59 -11.77
C ASP A 290 -1.86 -1.27 -11.09
N GLY A 291 -2.21 0.02 -11.06
CA GLY A 291 -3.48 0.52 -10.54
C GLY A 291 -4.69 0.34 -11.45
N ASP A 292 -4.62 -0.50 -12.49
CA ASP A 292 -5.79 -0.79 -13.32
C ASP A 292 -6.68 -1.83 -12.62
N LEU A 293 -7.92 -1.48 -12.31
CA LEU A 293 -8.85 -2.35 -11.57
C LEU A 293 -10.10 -2.63 -12.40
N ALA A 294 -10.61 -3.86 -12.29
CA ALA A 294 -11.78 -4.29 -13.04
C ALA A 294 -13.04 -3.53 -12.60
N THR A 295 -13.79 -3.00 -13.56
CA THR A 295 -15.05 -2.27 -13.36
C THR A 295 -16.18 -2.89 -14.20
N SER A 296 -17.43 -2.53 -13.90
CA SER A 296 -18.60 -2.92 -14.70
C SER A 296 -19.31 -1.68 -15.26
N SER A 297 -20.28 -1.88 -16.16
CA SER A 297 -21.12 -0.80 -16.66
C SER A 297 -21.91 -0.08 -15.56
N THR A 298 -22.23 -0.77 -14.47
CA THR A 298 -22.96 -0.23 -13.31
C THR A 298 -22.06 0.30 -12.20
N LEU A 299 -20.79 -0.10 -12.17
CA LEU A 299 -19.78 0.30 -11.20
C LEU A 299 -18.61 0.99 -11.90
N SER A 300 -18.89 2.09 -12.59
CA SER A 300 -17.90 2.74 -13.46
C SER A 300 -16.80 3.51 -12.70
N VAL A 301 -17.03 3.83 -11.43
CA VAL A 301 -16.16 4.61 -10.53
C VAL A 301 -15.71 3.82 -9.29
N SER A 302 -15.97 2.51 -9.27
CA SER A 302 -15.60 1.61 -8.18
C SER A 302 -15.20 0.24 -8.75
N PRO A 303 -14.17 -0.42 -8.21
CA PRO A 303 -13.83 -1.78 -8.64
C PRO A 303 -14.97 -2.77 -8.40
N VAL A 304 -15.03 -3.84 -9.22
CA VAL A 304 -16.02 -4.92 -9.10
C VAL A 304 -15.71 -5.89 -7.96
N TYR A 305 -14.44 -6.16 -7.69
CA TYR A 305 -13.97 -7.02 -6.60
C TYR A 305 -13.79 -6.16 -5.33
N ALA A 306 -12.68 -6.25 -4.59
CA ALA A 306 -12.42 -5.40 -3.43
C ALA A 306 -12.66 -3.91 -3.75
N LYS A 307 -13.50 -3.27 -2.93
CA LYS A 307 -13.87 -1.86 -3.12
C LYS A 307 -12.76 -0.94 -2.62
N LEU A 308 -12.89 0.34 -2.96
CA LEU A 308 -12.03 1.39 -2.43
C LEU A 308 -12.35 1.58 -0.93
N GLY A 309 -11.29 1.78 -0.13
CA GLY A 309 -11.40 1.99 1.30
C GLY A 309 -11.74 3.43 1.69
N ALA A 310 -11.43 3.80 2.93
CA ALA A 310 -11.50 5.17 3.41
C ALA A 310 -10.61 6.07 2.54
N GLU A 311 -11.04 7.32 2.32
CA GLU A 311 -10.34 8.24 1.41
C GLU A 311 -10.03 7.61 0.03
N LYS A 312 -10.91 6.70 -0.41
CA LYS A 312 -10.75 5.94 -1.66
C LYS A 312 -9.41 5.22 -1.78
N SER A 313 -8.86 4.71 -0.68
CA SER A 313 -7.60 3.98 -0.60
C SER A 313 -7.61 2.69 -1.44
N LEU A 314 -6.44 2.25 -1.91
CA LEU A 314 -6.29 1.15 -2.86
C LEU A 314 -5.74 -0.15 -2.27
N TRP A 315 -5.17 -0.13 -1.06
CA TRP A 315 -4.35 -1.23 -0.56
C TRP A 315 -5.05 -2.59 -0.59
N VAL A 316 -6.35 -2.64 -0.30
CA VAL A 316 -7.14 -3.89 -0.33
C VAL A 316 -7.23 -4.44 -1.76
N ALA A 317 -7.54 -3.60 -2.74
CA ALA A 317 -7.67 -4.00 -4.14
C ALA A 317 -6.31 -4.38 -4.76
N VAL A 318 -5.24 -3.68 -4.39
CA VAL A 318 -3.87 -4.00 -4.80
C VAL A 318 -3.44 -5.36 -4.22
N ALA A 319 -3.71 -5.61 -2.94
CA ALA A 319 -3.43 -6.90 -2.30
C ALA A 319 -4.23 -8.05 -2.94
N GLU A 320 -5.53 -7.85 -3.19
CA GLU A 320 -6.40 -8.83 -3.84
C GLU A 320 -5.92 -9.14 -5.27
N LYS A 321 -5.51 -8.13 -6.03
CA LYS A 321 -4.94 -8.29 -7.37
C LYS A 321 -3.65 -9.10 -7.36
N ALA A 322 -2.71 -8.81 -6.45
CA ALA A 322 -1.49 -9.59 -6.29
C ALA A 322 -1.80 -11.04 -5.88
N PHE A 323 -2.74 -11.24 -4.96
CA PHE A 323 -3.17 -12.57 -4.54
C PHE A 323 -3.81 -13.37 -5.68
N ALA A 324 -4.53 -12.73 -6.61
CA ALA A 324 -5.06 -13.38 -7.82
C ALA A 324 -3.97 -13.89 -8.79
N TYR A 325 -2.77 -13.30 -8.78
CA TYR A 325 -1.61 -13.85 -9.47
C TYR A 325 -0.98 -15.00 -8.71
N GLN A 326 -0.73 -14.82 -7.40
CA GLN A 326 -0.09 -15.82 -6.58
C GLN A 326 -0.90 -17.11 -6.51
N ARG A 327 -2.20 -16.99 -6.23
CA ARG A 327 -3.02 -18.12 -5.84
C ARG A 327 -3.13 -19.09 -7.01
N ARG A 328 -2.58 -20.29 -6.81
CA ARG A 328 -2.47 -21.35 -7.84
C ARG A 328 -1.67 -20.93 -9.09
N MET A 329 -0.98 -19.79 -9.07
CA MET A 329 -0.22 -19.24 -10.19
C MET A 329 -1.06 -19.12 -11.48
N GLN A 330 -2.31 -18.66 -11.35
CA GLN A 330 -3.27 -18.60 -12.46
C GLN A 330 -3.48 -17.20 -13.04
N GLY A 331 -3.20 -16.13 -12.29
CA GLY A 331 -3.47 -14.75 -12.71
C GLY A 331 -4.92 -14.57 -13.14
N SER A 332 -5.84 -14.98 -12.27
CA SER A 332 -7.27 -14.83 -12.50
C SER A 332 -7.99 -14.62 -11.18
N TYR A 333 -8.94 -13.69 -11.17
CA TYR A 333 -9.83 -13.51 -10.03
C TYR A 333 -10.63 -14.78 -9.76
N LYS A 334 -11.03 -15.56 -10.77
CA LYS A 334 -11.73 -16.84 -10.54
C LYS A 334 -10.93 -17.79 -9.64
N SER A 335 -9.60 -17.70 -9.65
CA SER A 335 -8.72 -18.56 -8.84
C SER A 335 -8.83 -18.29 -7.35
N ILE A 336 -9.26 -17.10 -6.91
CA ILE A 336 -9.39 -16.71 -5.49
C ILE A 336 -10.80 -16.92 -4.92
N ASN A 337 -11.76 -17.35 -5.75
CA ASN A 337 -13.10 -17.70 -5.29
C ASN A 337 -13.09 -18.98 -4.43
N GLY A 338 -13.43 -18.84 -3.15
CA GLY A 338 -13.44 -19.91 -2.14
C GLY A 338 -12.05 -20.28 -1.64
N GLY A 339 -11.88 -20.33 -0.32
CA GLY A 339 -10.60 -20.63 0.33
C GLY A 339 -10.70 -20.63 1.85
N TRP A 340 -9.54 -20.67 2.52
CA TRP A 340 -9.44 -20.75 3.97
C TRP A 340 -8.50 -19.69 4.53
N MET A 341 -8.83 -19.12 5.67
CA MET A 341 -8.04 -18.04 6.31
C MET A 341 -6.60 -18.48 6.63
N THR A 342 -6.36 -19.76 6.91
CA THR A 342 -5.00 -20.31 7.10
C THR A 342 -4.08 -20.08 5.89
N GLU A 343 -4.62 -20.15 4.67
CA GLU A 343 -3.87 -19.88 3.44
C GLU A 343 -3.42 -18.42 3.40
N VAL A 344 -4.27 -17.53 3.89
CA VAL A 344 -4.07 -16.08 3.86
C VAL A 344 -3.13 -15.65 4.96
N PHE A 345 -3.26 -16.22 6.17
CA PHE A 345 -2.28 -16.03 7.25
C PHE A 345 -0.87 -16.41 6.79
N THR A 346 -0.74 -17.55 6.10
CA THR A 346 0.53 -17.91 5.47
C THR A 346 0.94 -16.85 4.44
N ALA A 347 0.05 -16.43 3.54
CA ALA A 347 0.35 -15.45 2.50
C ALA A 347 0.83 -14.09 3.04
N ILE A 348 0.25 -13.60 4.12
CA ILE A 348 0.67 -12.32 4.74
C ILE A 348 1.90 -12.48 5.67
N GLY A 349 2.45 -13.69 5.79
CA GLY A 349 3.64 -13.96 6.61
C GLY A 349 3.36 -14.09 8.10
N ALA A 350 2.09 -14.31 8.49
CA ALA A 350 1.70 -14.53 9.87
C ALA A 350 2.33 -15.81 10.43
N THR A 351 2.56 -15.83 11.74
CA THR A 351 3.22 -16.95 12.44
C THR A 351 2.35 -17.49 13.58
N GLY A 352 2.76 -18.60 14.20
CA GLY A 352 2.08 -19.10 15.40
C GLY A 352 0.63 -19.57 15.19
N HIS A 353 0.35 -20.16 14.02
CA HIS A 353 -0.98 -20.63 13.65
C HIS A 353 -1.58 -21.56 14.72
N ALA A 354 -2.78 -21.22 15.18
CA ALA A 354 -3.61 -22.09 16.01
C ALA A 354 -5.04 -22.10 15.48
N SER A 355 -5.62 -23.28 15.31
CA SER A 355 -7.01 -23.46 14.93
C SER A 355 -7.79 -24.17 16.02
N LYS A 356 -9.08 -23.85 16.11
CA LYS A 356 -9.99 -24.49 17.07
C LYS A 356 -11.34 -24.71 16.40
N THR A 357 -11.89 -25.91 16.55
CA THR A 357 -13.25 -26.22 16.11
C THR A 357 -14.18 -26.24 17.32
N LYS A 358 -15.48 -26.08 17.09
CA LYS A 358 -16.51 -26.19 18.13
C LYS A 358 -16.40 -27.51 18.93
N THR A 359 -16.15 -28.62 18.23
CA THR A 359 -16.01 -29.96 18.83
C THR A 359 -14.78 -30.11 19.71
N ALA A 360 -13.79 -29.24 19.59
CA ALA A 360 -12.56 -29.26 20.37
C ALA A 360 -12.65 -28.42 21.66
N THR A 361 -13.83 -27.91 22.01
CA THR A 361 -14.04 -27.06 23.20
C THR A 361 -15.12 -27.59 24.13
N ALA A 362 -14.90 -27.41 25.44
CA ALA A 362 -15.76 -27.94 26.49
C ALA A 362 -17.12 -27.25 26.54
N ASP A 363 -17.15 -25.93 26.42
CA ASP A 363 -18.36 -25.10 26.44
C ASP A 363 -18.11 -23.72 25.80
N ALA A 364 -19.18 -22.92 25.73
CA ALA A 364 -19.19 -21.59 25.13
C ALA A 364 -18.33 -20.55 25.88
N GLY A 365 -18.23 -20.64 27.20
CA GLY A 365 -17.43 -19.72 28.03
C GLY A 365 -15.95 -19.96 27.83
N ALA A 366 -15.50 -21.21 27.97
CA ALA A 366 -14.12 -21.62 27.70
C ALA A 366 -13.69 -21.34 26.25
N PHE A 367 -14.66 -21.32 25.33
CA PHE A 367 -14.43 -20.93 23.95
C PHE A 367 -14.13 -19.42 23.83
N ILE A 368 -14.99 -18.55 24.38
CA ILE A 368 -14.77 -17.10 24.35
C ILE A 368 -13.49 -16.70 25.10
N ASP A 369 -13.20 -17.32 26.24
CA ASP A 369 -11.97 -17.05 27.00
C ASP A 369 -10.72 -17.36 26.15
N TRP A 370 -10.77 -18.42 25.34
CA TRP A 370 -9.67 -18.73 24.41
C TRP A 370 -9.50 -17.63 23.34
N VAL A 371 -10.59 -17.12 22.79
CA VAL A 371 -10.55 -16.03 21.80
C VAL A 371 -10.00 -14.74 22.42
N GLU A 372 -10.48 -14.37 23.61
CA GLU A 372 -10.00 -13.19 24.32
C GLU A 372 -8.50 -13.28 24.61
N ASN A 373 -8.02 -14.44 25.08
CA ASN A 373 -6.59 -14.66 25.31
C ASN A 373 -5.76 -14.55 24.01
N LYS A 374 -6.34 -14.92 22.87
CA LYS A 374 -5.69 -14.81 21.56
C LYS A 374 -5.57 -13.35 21.11
N LEU A 375 -6.68 -12.60 21.19
CA LEU A 375 -6.70 -11.18 20.86
C LEU A 375 -5.81 -10.36 21.80
N ALA A 376 -5.89 -10.59 23.12
CA ALA A 376 -5.01 -9.96 24.11
C ALA A 376 -3.54 -10.32 23.90
N GLY A 377 -3.28 -11.48 23.29
CA GLY A 377 -1.97 -11.85 22.83
C GLY A 377 -1.47 -10.95 21.69
N GLY A 378 -2.35 -10.43 20.83
CA GLY A 378 -2.00 -9.82 19.54
C GLY A 378 -2.10 -10.81 18.37
N ASP A 379 -2.83 -11.92 18.53
CA ASP A 379 -3.21 -12.77 17.41
C ASP A 379 -4.40 -12.12 16.68
N VAL A 380 -4.37 -12.15 15.35
CA VAL A 380 -5.56 -11.96 14.52
C VAL A 380 -6.40 -13.22 14.64
N VAL A 381 -7.69 -13.07 14.95
CA VAL A 381 -8.63 -14.20 15.03
C VAL A 381 -9.68 -14.07 13.94
N THR A 382 -9.86 -15.13 13.16
CA THR A 382 -10.89 -15.24 12.12
C THR A 382 -11.74 -16.47 12.37
N LEU A 383 -12.96 -16.46 11.84
CA LEU A 383 -13.89 -17.57 11.97
C LEU A 383 -14.62 -17.85 10.67
N GLY A 384 -15.00 -19.11 10.48
CA GLY A 384 -15.79 -19.57 9.34
C GLY A 384 -17.12 -20.14 9.81
N ILE A 385 -18.19 -19.75 9.13
CA ILE A 385 -19.54 -20.27 9.35
C ILE A 385 -19.88 -21.16 8.16
N LEU A 386 -19.94 -22.48 8.35
CA LEU A 386 -20.27 -23.43 7.29
C LEU A 386 -21.78 -23.62 7.17
N THR A 387 -22.46 -23.85 8.30
CA THR A 387 -23.93 -24.02 8.31
C THR A 387 -24.57 -23.42 9.55
N TYR A 388 -25.36 -22.37 9.35
CA TYR A 388 -26.20 -21.74 10.35
C TYR A 388 -27.67 -21.78 9.91
N SER A 389 -28.55 -22.21 10.83
CA SER A 389 -29.99 -22.33 10.62
C SER A 389 -30.82 -21.50 11.60
N GLY A 390 -30.19 -20.57 12.33
CA GLY A 390 -30.88 -19.73 13.31
C GLY A 390 -31.30 -18.36 12.75
N GLN A 391 -31.69 -17.46 13.65
CA GLN A 391 -32.29 -16.16 13.31
C GLN A 391 -31.28 -14.99 13.25
N LEU A 392 -29.99 -15.23 13.44
CA LEU A 392 -28.95 -14.19 13.42
C LEU A 392 -28.52 -13.81 12.00
N ASN A 393 -27.91 -12.64 11.87
CA ASN A 393 -27.47 -12.04 10.60
C ASN A 393 -26.20 -12.67 10.01
N LEU A 394 -26.01 -13.97 10.23
CA LEU A 394 -24.81 -14.69 9.81
C LEU A 394 -24.98 -15.27 8.41
N VAL A 395 -23.91 -15.25 7.62
CA VAL A 395 -23.87 -15.75 6.25
C VAL A 395 -23.23 -17.15 6.24
N ASN A 396 -23.91 -18.11 5.62
CA ASN A 396 -23.40 -19.47 5.45
C ASN A 396 -22.29 -19.52 4.39
N GLY A 397 -21.29 -20.35 4.64
CA GLY A 397 -20.10 -20.47 3.79
C GLY A 397 -19.24 -19.21 3.78
N HIS A 398 -19.22 -18.45 4.88
CA HIS A 398 -18.62 -17.12 4.94
C HIS A 398 -17.61 -16.97 6.08
N ALA A 399 -16.61 -16.11 5.86
CA ALA A 399 -15.55 -15.83 6.82
C ALA A 399 -15.75 -14.45 7.45
N TYR A 400 -15.44 -14.36 8.74
CA TYR A 400 -15.50 -13.14 9.53
C TYR A 400 -14.19 -12.94 10.29
N THR A 401 -13.90 -11.69 10.62
CA THR A 401 -12.86 -11.31 11.58
C THR A 401 -13.49 -11.24 12.96
N VAL A 402 -12.79 -11.67 14.00
CA VAL A 402 -13.15 -11.29 15.36
C VAL A 402 -12.50 -9.95 15.65
N ASP A 403 -13.32 -8.96 15.97
CA ASP A 403 -12.87 -7.62 16.35
C ASP A 403 -12.46 -7.61 17.84
N ARG A 404 -13.42 -7.94 18.71
CA ARG A 404 -13.20 -7.90 20.16
C ARG A 404 -14.10 -8.86 20.93
N VAL A 405 -13.75 -9.06 22.19
CA VAL A 405 -14.62 -9.67 23.20
C VAL A 405 -15.05 -8.57 24.16
N GLU A 406 -16.35 -8.43 24.37
CA GLU A 406 -16.92 -7.48 25.31
C GLU A 406 -17.40 -8.19 26.56
N THR A 407 -17.09 -7.64 27.73
CA THR A 407 -17.65 -8.09 29.01
C THR A 407 -18.77 -7.15 29.43
N LEU A 408 -19.97 -7.69 29.55
CA LEU A 408 -21.18 -6.95 29.95
C LEU A 408 -21.18 -6.67 31.47
N PRO A 409 -22.01 -5.72 31.95
CA PRO A 409 -22.06 -5.36 33.37
C PRO A 409 -22.41 -6.53 34.32
N ASP A 410 -23.09 -7.56 33.83
CA ASP A 410 -23.42 -8.77 34.59
C ASP A 410 -22.30 -9.82 34.60
N GLY A 411 -21.15 -9.50 33.99
CA GLY A 411 -19.98 -10.36 33.87
C GLY A 411 -20.05 -11.38 32.72
N THR A 412 -21.15 -11.41 31.96
CA THR A 412 -21.24 -12.27 30.76
C THR A 412 -20.43 -11.68 29.62
N LYS A 413 -19.91 -12.55 28.74
CA LYS A 413 -19.10 -12.14 27.59
C LYS A 413 -19.84 -12.32 26.28
N GLN A 414 -19.62 -11.41 25.36
CA GLN A 414 -20.09 -11.46 23.98
C GLN A 414 -18.95 -11.19 23.01
N LEU A 415 -19.11 -11.68 21.79
CA LEU A 415 -18.14 -11.60 20.72
C LEU A 415 -18.63 -10.60 19.67
N VAL A 416 -17.78 -9.65 19.31
CA VAL A 416 -18.04 -8.74 18.20
C VAL A 416 -17.22 -9.21 17.00
N ILE A 417 -17.89 -9.43 15.88
CA ILE A 417 -17.28 -9.95 14.66
C ILE A 417 -17.55 -9.00 13.51
N ARG A 418 -16.63 -8.93 12.56
CA ARG A 418 -16.74 -8.07 11.39
C ARG A 418 -16.94 -8.89 10.12
N ASN A 419 -18.01 -8.57 9.39
CA ASN A 419 -18.28 -9.09 8.06
C ASN A 419 -17.44 -8.32 7.02
N PRO A 420 -16.60 -8.97 6.21
CA PRO A 420 -15.81 -8.30 5.17
C PRO A 420 -16.66 -7.65 4.06
N TRP A 421 -17.97 -7.88 4.02
CA TRP A 421 -18.89 -7.15 3.15
C TRP A 421 -19.17 -5.71 3.61
N ALA A 422 -18.73 -5.34 4.82
CA ALA A 422 -19.03 -4.06 5.49
C ALA A 422 -20.55 -3.79 5.60
N VAL A 423 -21.30 -4.87 5.81
CA VAL A 423 -22.73 -4.89 6.14
C VAL A 423 -22.97 -6.04 7.11
N ASP A 424 -23.88 -5.87 8.05
CA ASP A 424 -24.10 -6.82 9.15
C ASP A 424 -24.65 -8.16 8.65
N GLY A 425 -25.09 -8.21 7.39
CA GLY A 425 -25.68 -9.36 6.73
C GLY A 425 -27.05 -9.01 6.18
N ASN A 426 -28.08 -9.78 6.54
CA ASN A 426 -29.43 -9.65 5.99
C ASN A 426 -30.35 -8.69 6.77
N ARG A 427 -29.98 -8.26 7.99
CA ARG A 427 -30.66 -7.24 8.82
C ARG A 427 -29.61 -6.56 9.72
N THR A 428 -29.96 -5.43 10.34
CA THR A 428 -29.12 -4.75 11.35
C THR A 428 -29.36 -5.36 12.74
N ASP A 429 -28.31 -5.62 13.53
CA ASP A 429 -28.42 -6.18 14.89
C ASP A 429 -28.17 -5.14 16.01
N ASP A 430 -27.36 -4.12 15.75
CA ASP A 430 -27.06 -3.00 16.66
C ASP A 430 -27.76 -1.68 16.27
N GLY A 431 -28.47 -1.68 15.13
CA GLY A 431 -29.17 -0.53 14.60
C GLY A 431 -28.40 0.26 13.54
N VAL A 432 -27.16 -0.12 13.22
CA VAL A 432 -26.30 0.51 12.22
C VAL A 432 -25.72 -0.56 11.29
N ASN A 433 -25.96 -0.44 9.99
CA ASN A 433 -25.39 -1.39 9.03
C ASN A 433 -23.94 -1.03 8.68
N ASP A 434 -23.00 -1.43 9.52
CA ASP A 434 -21.57 -1.10 9.40
C ASP A 434 -20.67 -2.34 9.22
N GLY A 435 -21.23 -3.54 9.31
CA GLY A 435 -20.51 -4.80 9.17
C GLY A 435 -20.14 -5.45 10.49
N TYR A 436 -20.42 -4.84 11.63
CA TYR A 436 -20.19 -5.47 12.92
C TYR A 436 -21.44 -6.24 13.37
N VAL A 437 -21.21 -7.41 13.95
CA VAL A 437 -22.28 -8.29 14.46
C VAL A 437 -21.89 -8.74 15.85
N THR A 438 -22.81 -8.60 16.80
CA THR A 438 -22.58 -8.97 18.20
C THR A 438 -23.27 -10.28 18.54
N LEU A 439 -22.49 -11.24 19.04
CA LEU A 439 -22.94 -12.58 19.35
C LEU A 439 -22.69 -12.91 20.82
N SER A 440 -23.72 -13.33 21.54
CA SER A 440 -23.53 -13.95 22.86
C SER A 440 -22.67 -15.22 22.77
N ALA A 441 -22.13 -15.68 23.90
CA ALA A 441 -21.36 -16.92 23.98
C ALA A 441 -22.10 -18.14 23.38
N SER A 442 -23.39 -18.29 23.72
CA SER A 442 -24.20 -19.42 23.23
C SER A 442 -24.43 -19.36 21.72
N GLN A 443 -24.64 -18.16 21.16
CA GLN A 443 -24.80 -17.94 19.73
C GLN A 443 -23.48 -18.21 18.98
N THR A 444 -22.37 -17.71 19.52
CA THR A 444 -21.02 -17.96 19.01
C THR A 444 -20.74 -19.47 18.93
N PHE A 445 -20.90 -20.17 20.04
CA PHE A 445 -20.67 -21.61 20.09
C PHE A 445 -21.68 -22.41 19.24
N GLY A 446 -22.93 -21.96 19.18
CA GLY A 446 -24.00 -22.60 18.42
C GLY A 446 -23.76 -22.58 16.90
N SER A 447 -23.20 -21.49 16.39
CA SER A 447 -23.27 -21.11 14.97
C SER A 447 -21.97 -21.27 14.19
N ILE A 448 -20.85 -21.50 14.89
CA ILE A 448 -19.52 -21.39 14.28
C ILE A 448 -18.82 -22.75 14.27
N ASP A 449 -18.25 -23.08 13.12
CA ASP A 449 -17.63 -24.38 12.88
C ASP A 449 -16.13 -24.37 13.19
N THR A 450 -15.42 -23.31 12.77
CA THR A 450 -13.96 -23.23 12.85
C THR A 450 -13.49 -21.81 13.13
N PHE A 451 -12.49 -21.71 14.00
CA PHE A 451 -11.70 -20.51 14.25
C PHE A 451 -10.24 -20.76 13.87
N VAL A 452 -9.62 -19.72 13.35
CA VAL A 452 -8.20 -19.70 13.00
C VAL A 452 -7.60 -18.42 13.58
N SER A 453 -6.52 -18.57 14.32
CA SER A 453 -5.74 -17.49 14.88
C SER A 453 -4.28 -17.56 14.43
N ALA A 454 -3.66 -16.41 14.20
CA ALA A 454 -2.24 -16.31 13.93
C ALA A 454 -1.71 -14.94 14.36
N ARG A 455 -0.42 -14.87 14.67
CA ARG A 455 0.29 -13.61 14.95
C ARG A 455 0.47 -12.82 13.68
N ALA A 456 -0.06 -11.60 13.65
CA ALA A 456 0.25 -10.64 12.61
C ALA A 456 1.76 -10.46 12.49
N ALA A 457 2.23 -10.23 11.25
CA ALA A 457 3.64 -10.29 10.88
C ALA A 457 4.41 -9.03 11.24
#